data_AF-K2EVI2-F1
#
_entry.id   AF-K2EVI2-F1
#
_cell.length_a   1.000
_cell.length_b   1.000
_cell.length_c   1.000
_cell.angle_alpha   90.00
_cell.angle_beta   90.00
_cell.angle_gamma   90.00
#
_symmetry.space_group_name_H-M   'P 1'
#
loop_
_entity.id
_entity.type
_entity.pdbx_description
1 polymer ?
#
loop_
_entity_poly.entity_id
_entity_poly.type
_entity_poly.pdbx_seq_one_letter_code
_entity_poly.pdbx_strand_id
1 'polypeptide(L)'
;MAGPIGQLNPNLSPGYGYAAIIVAYLGRLNPIGIVLSGCFMALIYLGGEMAQMQLQLPVAITDIFQGLLIFFLLASDALIENRYRFSKKMVPPVPQSTATTL
;
A
#
# COMPACT_ATOMS: atom_id res chain seq x y z
N MET A 1 -6.47 29.55 -30.80
CA MET A 1 -6.12 29.70 -29.37
C MET A 1 -5.55 28.36 -28.90
N ALA A 2 -4.43 28.37 -28.17
CA ALA A 2 -3.48 27.27 -27.99
C ALA A 2 -4.07 25.89 -27.61
N GLY A 3 -3.52 24.81 -28.19
CA GLY A 3 -3.80 23.43 -27.77
C GLY A 3 -3.00 23.02 -26.53
N PRO A 4 -3.46 22.04 -25.72
CA PRO A 4 -2.64 21.44 -24.68
C PRO A 4 -2.37 19.96 -24.97
N ILE A 5 -1.17 19.72 -25.50
CA ILE A 5 -0.24 18.68 -25.04
C ILE A 5 -0.69 17.89 -23.80
N GLY A 6 -0.78 16.56 -23.94
CA GLY A 6 -0.79 15.65 -22.80
C GLY A 6 -2.06 15.70 -21.95
N GLN A 7 -3.21 15.33 -22.52
CA GLN A 7 -4.14 14.54 -21.72
C GLN A 7 -3.34 13.33 -21.24
N LEU A 8 -2.76 13.40 -20.04
CA LEU A 8 -2.55 12.22 -19.22
C LEU A 8 -3.88 11.51 -19.31
N ASN A 9 -3.90 10.44 -20.11
CA ASN A 9 -5.09 9.66 -20.41
C ASN A 9 -5.84 9.55 -19.08
N PRO A 10 -7.02 10.16 -18.89
CA PRO A 10 -7.67 10.21 -17.58
C PRO A 10 -7.99 8.80 -17.05
N ASN A 11 -7.77 7.78 -17.88
CA ASN A 11 -7.58 6.38 -17.58
C ASN A 11 -6.15 6.04 -17.11
N LEU A 12 -5.56 6.77 -16.16
CA LEU A 12 -4.41 6.25 -15.42
C LEU A 12 -4.95 5.10 -14.54
N SER A 13 -5.15 3.94 -15.17
CA SER A 13 -5.67 2.69 -14.62
C SER A 13 -7.10 2.76 -14.03
N PRO A 14 -8.16 2.60 -14.84
CA PRO A 14 -9.53 2.48 -14.32
C PRO A 14 -9.64 1.21 -13.46
N GLY A 15 -9.54 1.36 -12.14
CA GLY A 15 -9.60 0.25 -11.16
C GLY A 15 -8.25 -0.33 -10.70
N TYR A 16 -7.17 -0.25 -11.50
CA TYR A 16 -5.88 -0.82 -11.08
C TYR A 16 -5.07 0.09 -10.14
N GLY A 17 -5.44 1.37 -9.99
CA GLY A 17 -4.76 2.29 -9.07
C GLY A 17 -4.86 1.86 -7.60
N TYR A 18 -6.03 1.39 -7.17
CA TYR A 18 -6.25 0.90 -5.80
C TYR A 18 -5.44 -0.37 -5.52
N ALA A 19 -5.40 -1.28 -6.50
CA ALA A 19 -4.57 -2.49 -6.43
C ALA A 19 -3.08 -2.16 -6.31
N ALA A 20 -2.59 -1.16 -7.04
CA ALA A 20 -1.20 -0.71 -6.96
C ALA A 20 -0.86 -0.16 -5.56
N ILE A 21 -1.78 0.56 -4.92
CA ILE A 21 -1.61 1.07 -3.55
C ILE A 21 -1.47 -0.09 -2.57
N ILE A 22 -2.33 -1.11 -2.65
CA ILE A 22 -2.26 -2.31 -1.78
C ILE A 22 -0.89 -2.99 -1.90
N VAL A 23 -0.43 -3.24 -3.12
CA VAL A 23 0.86 -3.91 -3.38
C VAL A 23 2.04 -3.08 -2.88
N ALA A 24 1.99 -1.76 -3.04
CA ALA A 24 3.04 -0.85 -2.56
C ALA A 24 3.16 -0.87 -1.03
N TYR A 25 2.03 -0.85 -0.31
CA TYR A 25 2.00 -0.94 1.15
C TYR A 25 2.46 -2.31 1.66
N LEU A 26 1.97 -3.40 1.04
CA LEU A 26 2.34 -4.76 1.42
C LEU A 26 3.84 -5.03 1.20
N GLY A 27 4.45 -4.39 0.19
CA GLY A 27 5.87 -4.47 -0.12
C GLY A 27 6.82 -3.72 0.83
N ARG A 28 6.30 -2.84 1.71
CA ARG A 28 7.08 -2.22 2.82
C ARG A 28 8.41 -1.55 2.40
N LEU A 29 8.44 -0.87 1.25
CA LEU A 29 9.63 -0.25 0.62
C LEU A 29 10.77 -1.21 0.19
N ASN A 30 10.57 -2.54 0.24
CA ASN A 30 11.58 -3.50 -0.22
C ASN A 30 11.21 -4.06 -1.62
N PRO A 31 12.13 -4.05 -2.60
CA PRO A 31 11.83 -4.49 -3.97
C PRO A 31 11.42 -5.97 -4.06
N ILE A 32 12.00 -6.83 -3.21
CA ILE A 32 11.62 -8.25 -3.11
C ILE A 32 10.20 -8.41 -2.53
N GLY A 33 9.81 -7.56 -1.59
CA GLY A 33 8.47 -7.56 -1.01
C GLY A 33 7.40 -7.17 -2.03
N ILE A 34 7.70 -6.22 -2.92
CA ILE A 34 6.78 -5.76 -3.97
C ILE A 34 6.47 -6.88 -4.97
N VAL A 35 7.48 -7.65 -5.40
CA VAL A 35 7.27 -8.75 -6.36
C VAL A 35 6.39 -9.84 -5.77
N LEU A 36 6.65 -10.23 -4.52
CA LEU A 36 5.85 -11.25 -3.83
C LEU A 36 4.41 -10.75 -3.58
N SER A 37 4.26 -9.48 -3.22
CA SER A 37 2.97 -8.82 -3.02
C SER A 37 2.16 -8.74 -4.32
N GLY A 38 2.81 -8.43 -5.44
CA GLY A 38 2.17 -8.40 -6.76
C GLY A 38 1.67 -9.78 -7.20
N CYS A 39 2.44 -10.84 -6.92
CA CYS A 39 2.01 -12.22 -7.17
C CYS A 39 0.79 -12.60 -6.32
N PHE A 40 0.82 -12.27 -5.02
CA PHE A 40 -0.31 -12.50 -4.12
C PHE A 40 -1.55 -11.72 -4.55
N MET A 41 -1.38 -10.46 -4.95
CA MET A 41 -2.48 -9.62 -5.44
C MET A 41 -3.08 -10.18 -6.74
N ALA A 42 -2.25 -10.66 -7.67
CA ALA A 42 -2.73 -11.33 -8.88
C ALA A 42 -3.53 -12.59 -8.57
N LEU A 43 -3.10 -13.39 -7.59
CA LEU A 43 -3.83 -14.58 -7.12
C LEU A 43 -5.17 -14.22 -6.49
N ILE A 44 -5.22 -13.19 -5.64
CA ILE A 44 -6.47 -12.73 -5.01
C ILE A 44 -7.42 -12.18 -6.09
N TYR A 45 -6.91 -11.39 -7.03
CA TYR A 45 -7.72 -10.78 -8.09
C TYR A 45 -8.33 -11.86 -9.00
N LEU A 46 -7.49 -12.76 -9.52
CA LEU A 46 -7.95 -13.84 -10.39
C LEU A 46 -8.83 -14.84 -9.61
N GLY A 47 -8.47 -15.16 -8.36
CA GLY A 47 -9.28 -16.00 -7.48
C GLY A 47 -10.65 -15.40 -7.17
N GLY A 48 -10.72 -14.08 -6.95
CA GLY A 48 -11.96 -13.34 -6.74
C GLY A 48 -12.85 -13.31 -7.98
N GLU A 49 -12.27 -13.09 -9.16
CA GLU A 49 -12.97 -13.15 -10.44
C GLU A 49 -13.53 -14.57 -10.71
N MET A 50 -12.72 -15.61 -10.48
CA MET A 50 -13.16 -17.00 -10.63
C MET A 50 -14.25 -17.39 -9.61
N ALA A 51 -14.19 -16.86 -8.39
CA ALA A 51 -15.20 -17.07 -7.36
C ALA A 51 -16.51 -16.35 -7.70
N GLN A 52 -16.44 -15.13 -8.25
CA GLN A 52 -17.61 -14.41 -8.77
C GLN A 52 -18.27 -15.18 -9.91
N MET A 53 -17.49 -15.71 -10.85
CA MET A 53 -18.00 -16.48 -11.99
C MET A 53 -18.69 -17.78 -11.56
N GLN A 54 -18.11 -18.51 -10.59
CA GLN A 54 -18.71 -19.75 -10.08
C GLN A 54 -19.98 -19.53 -9.26
N LEU A 55 -20.05 -18.42 -8.50
CA LEU A 55 -21.20 -18.09 -7.65
C LEU A 55 -22.23 -17.18 -8.33
N GLN A 56 -22.01 -16.82 -9.62
CA GLN A 56 -22.82 -15.86 -10.38
C GLN A 56 -23.03 -14.53 -9.64
N LEU A 57 -22.03 -14.11 -8.86
CA LEU A 57 -22.13 -12.92 -8.03
C LEU A 57 -21.80 -11.66 -8.85
N PRO A 58 -22.51 -10.53 -8.62
CA PRO A 58 -22.25 -9.27 -9.31
C PRO A 58 -20.80 -8.80 -9.12
N VAL A 59 -20.26 -8.14 -10.15
CA VAL A 59 -18.88 -7.60 -10.19
C VAL A 59 -18.56 -6.68 -9.00
N ALA A 60 -19.58 -6.06 -8.41
CA ALA A 60 -19.47 -5.21 -7.22
C ALA A 60 -18.77 -5.88 -6.02
N ILE A 61 -18.82 -7.21 -5.89
CA ILE A 61 -18.17 -7.90 -4.76
C ILE A 61 -16.65 -7.77 -4.82
N THR A 62 -16.04 -7.82 -6.00
CA THR A 62 -14.59 -7.66 -6.19
C THR A 62 -14.13 -6.25 -5.84
N ASP A 63 -14.92 -5.22 -6.18
CA ASP A 63 -14.64 -3.84 -5.78
C ASP A 63 -14.72 -3.65 -4.26
N ILE A 64 -15.73 -4.25 -3.61
CA ILE A 64 -15.86 -4.25 -2.15
C ILE A 64 -14.67 -4.98 -1.52
N PHE A 65 -14.20 -6.08 -2.11
CA PHE A 65 -13.05 -6.84 -1.62
C PHE A 65 -11.75 -6.02 -1.70
N GLN A 66 -11.53 -5.29 -2.79
CA GLN A 66 -10.39 -4.35 -2.89
C GLN A 66 -10.45 -3.26 -1.82
N GLY A 67 -11.63 -2.68 -1.58
CA GLY A 67 -11.83 -1.68 -0.53
C GLY A 67 -11.59 -2.23 0.88
N LEU A 68 -12.08 -3.44 1.16
CA LEU A 68 -11.87 -4.13 2.43
C LEU A 68 -10.39 -4.47 2.64
N LEU A 69 -9.68 -4.90 1.60
CA LEU A 69 -8.25 -5.15 1.67
C LEU A 69 -7.49 -3.88 2.05
N ILE A 70 -7.74 -2.76 1.38
CA ILE A 70 -7.11 -1.47 1.75
C ILE A 70 -7.46 -1.10 3.18
N PHE A 71 -8.72 -1.22 3.58
CA PHE A 71 -9.15 -0.89 4.94
C PHE A 71 -8.40 -1.72 5.98
N PHE A 72 -8.28 -3.04 5.76
CA PHE A 72 -7.57 -3.94 6.66
C PHE A 72 -6.06 -3.69 6.65
N LEU A 73 -5.49 -3.41 5.46
CA LEU A 73 -4.06 -3.12 5.31
C LEU A 73 -3.71 -1.81 6.00
N LEU A 74 -4.50 -0.77 5.81
CA LEU A 74 -4.34 0.54 6.45
C LEU A 74 -4.52 0.43 7.97
N ALA A 75 -5.48 -0.36 8.44
CA ALA A 75 -5.67 -0.62 9.87
C ALA A 75 -4.47 -1.37 10.47
N SER A 76 -3.95 -2.39 9.79
CA SER A 76 -2.73 -3.11 10.22
C SER A 76 -1.50 -2.21 10.18
N ASP A 77 -1.31 -1.44 9.11
CA ASP A 77 -0.18 -0.52 8.95
C ASP A 77 -0.22 0.59 10.01
N ALA A 78 -1.38 1.21 10.25
CA ALA A 78 -1.55 2.19 11.31
C ALA A 78 -1.26 1.62 12.70
N LEU A 79 -1.61 0.36 12.97
CA LEU A 79 -1.29 -0.33 14.23
C LEU A 79 0.23 -0.59 14.34
N ILE A 80 0.85 -1.08 13.26
CA ILE A 80 2.29 -1.38 13.19
C ILE A 80 3.11 -0.10 13.31
N GLU A 81 2.77 0.97 12.60
CA GLU A 81 3.47 2.26 12.62
C GLU A 81 3.31 2.93 13.99
N ASN A 82 2.12 2.85 14.60
CA ASN A 82 1.88 3.32 15.96
C ASN A 82 2.81 2.59 16.96
N ARG A 83 3.01 1.27 16.80
CA ARG A 83 3.92 0.45 17.63
C ARG A 83 5.41 0.66 17.28
N TYR A 84 5.73 0.98 16.03
CA TYR A 84 7.07 1.32 15.56
C TYR A 84 7.53 2.68 16.11
N ARG A 85 6.63 3.67 16.24
CA ARG A 85 6.94 4.95 16.89
C ARG A 85 7.31 4.79 18.36
N PHE A 86 6.70 3.84 19.08
CA PHE A 86 7.10 3.52 20.45
C PHE A 86 8.52 2.93 20.53
N SER A 87 8.96 2.16 19.54
CA SER A 87 10.30 1.54 19.55
C SER A 87 11.43 2.50 19.15
N LYS A 88 11.13 3.65 18.51
CA LYS A 88 12.14 4.65 18.12
C LYS A 88 12.40 5.75 19.16
N LYS A 89 11.73 5.72 20.32
CA LYS A 89 11.98 6.65 21.44
C LYS A 89 13.09 6.15 22.38
N MET A 90 14.25 5.75 21.84
CA MET A 90 15.46 5.60 22.65
C MET A 90 16.67 6.10 21.85
N VAL A 91 16.77 7.42 21.73
CA VAL A 91 18.08 8.06 21.69
C VAL A 91 18.10 9.04 22.88
N PRO A 92 18.59 8.62 24.06
CA PRO A 92 18.94 9.58 25.08
C PRO A 92 20.00 10.52 24.50
N PRO A 93 19.86 11.84 24.66
CA PRO A 93 20.91 12.77 24.28
C PRO A 93 22.17 12.40 25.08
N VAL A 94 23.22 12.02 24.37
CA VAL A 94 24.55 11.79 24.95
C VAL A 94 25.00 13.11 25.59
N PRO A 95 25.38 13.13 26.88
CA PRO A 95 25.96 14.32 27.49
C PRO A 95 27.23 14.69 26.72
N GLN A 96 27.21 15.87 26.11
CA GLN A 96 28.37 16.45 25.44
C GLN A 96 29.44 16.79 26.47
N SER A 97 30.27 15.82 26.80
CA SER A 97 31.53 16.03 27.52
C SER A 97 32.60 16.46 26.51
N THR A 98 32.59 17.73 26.11
CA THR A 98 33.78 18.42 25.58
C THR A 98 33.55 19.93 25.60
N ALA A 99 33.82 20.54 26.76
CA ALA A 99 34.43 21.86 26.81
C ALA A 99 35.67 21.73 27.69
N THR A 100 36.72 21.18 27.10
CA THR A 100 38.09 21.64 27.36
C THR A 100 38.12 23.17 27.23
N THR A 101 38.93 23.83 28.06
CA THR A 101 39.20 25.29 28.07
C THR A 101 38.30 26.07 29.06
N LEU A 102 38.67 26.10 30.35
CA LEU A 102 39.53 27.11 30.97
C LEU A 102 40.11 26.59 32.30
#